data_AF-A0A1E1X5H8-F1
#
_entry.id   AF-A0A1E1X5H8-F1
#
_cell.length_a   1.000
_cell.length_b   1.000
_cell.length_c   1.000
_cell.angle_alpha   90.00
_cell.angle_beta   90.00
_cell.angle_gamma   90.00
#
_symmetry.space_group_name_H-M   'P 1'
#
loop_
_entity.id
_entity.type
_entity.pdbx_description
1 polymer ?
#
loop_
_entity_poly.entity_id
_entity_poly.type
_entity_poly.pdbx_seq_one_letter_code
_entity_poly.pdbx_strand_id
1 'polypeptide(L)'
;GKVIEVSLPVPRLRHGSVPTIFPGCPSYFSKVQQTSREAPDVKRSREEASHLSRALEDSLASFAAEKKKFCFSTLEEMKTCLPAQSVPEPWTVIYERKCTMFLNIVDRSEPCLKASVTVFDDLRVCACFQGASITRLGSSVVPEKVHDVHSLLLILENLCLLSTENKAAENQSCEHLFTAISVLLEKLEISIADKKKKEAVKFLKDQLLLLSTSRIQYNAQLMVSACILYTISAHAYKFLRSTRTLTLPHPSTIRKVCSSFQMSPEAESSDNTFLQYVAQRFKQLKPHEHHVILMLDEIHIKPWLDYKGGNICGAAVNSSDAAT
;
A
#
# COMPACT_ATOMS: atom_id res chain seq x y z
N GLY A 1 30.78 49.49 57.40
CA GLY A 1 30.01 50.67 57.85
C GLY A 1 28.62 50.21 58.25
N LYS A 2 28.08 50.70 59.38
CA LYS A 2 26.71 50.39 59.78
C LYS A 2 25.75 51.38 59.09
N VAL A 3 24.79 50.85 58.35
CA VAL A 3 23.70 51.62 57.74
C VAL A 3 22.75 52.06 58.85
N ILE A 4 22.51 53.37 58.93
CA ILE A 4 21.54 53.95 59.85
C ILE A 4 20.26 54.17 59.04
N GLU A 5 19.22 53.38 59.33
CA GLU A 5 17.89 53.63 58.80
C GLU A 5 17.22 54.72 59.62
N VAL A 6 16.83 55.81 58.96
CA VAL A 6 16.08 56.90 59.57
C VAL A 6 14.67 56.85 59.01
N SER A 7 13.69 56.68 59.89
CA SER A 7 12.28 56.79 59.57
C SER A 7 11.93 58.22 59.17
N LEU A 8 11.34 58.40 57.99
CA LEU A 8 10.85 59.71 57.55
C LEU A 8 9.76 60.21 58.50
N PRO A 9 9.75 61.51 58.87
CA PRO A 9 8.79 62.06 59.82
C PRO A 9 7.34 62.03 59.32
N VAL A 10 7.10 61.86 58.02
CA VAL A 10 5.75 61.65 57.45
C VAL A 10 5.82 60.55 56.37
N PRO A 11 5.09 59.42 56.52
CA PRO A 11 5.10 58.34 55.54
C PRO A 11 4.35 58.75 54.26
N ARG A 12 4.90 58.39 53.09
CA ARG A 12 4.22 58.57 51.80
C ARG A 12 3.17 57.48 51.59
N LEU A 13 1.99 57.86 51.10
CA LEU A 13 0.94 56.93 50.73
C LEU A 13 1.36 56.09 49.51
N ARG A 14 1.05 54.79 49.54
CA ARG A 14 1.30 53.85 48.43
C ARG A 14 0.30 54.09 47.30
N HIS A 15 0.65 53.72 46.07
CA HIS A 15 -0.27 53.80 44.94
C HIS A 15 -1.51 52.92 45.21
N GLY A 16 -2.71 53.52 45.17
CA GLY A 16 -3.97 52.83 45.54
C GLY A 16 -4.38 52.94 47.01
N SER A 17 -3.69 53.77 47.83
CA SER A 17 -4.11 54.02 49.21
C SER A 17 -5.39 54.84 49.26
N VAL A 18 -6.41 54.38 49.98
CA VAL A 18 -7.65 55.11 50.23
C VAL A 18 -7.82 55.25 51.76
N PRO A 19 -8.23 56.42 52.30
CA PRO A 19 -8.33 56.62 53.74
C PRO A 19 -9.26 55.60 54.38
N THR A 20 -8.75 54.81 55.31
CA THR A 20 -9.55 53.84 56.06
C THR A 20 -10.11 54.52 57.30
N ILE A 21 -11.44 54.61 57.35
CA ILE A 21 -12.31 54.93 58.50
C ILE A 21 -11.71 55.93 59.51
N PHE A 22 -12.12 57.20 59.40
CA PHE A 22 -11.82 58.21 60.41
C PHE A 22 -12.56 57.90 61.73
N PRO A 23 -11.88 57.99 62.90
CA PRO A 23 -12.52 57.77 64.20
C PRO A 23 -13.62 58.82 64.42
N GLY A 24 -14.85 58.35 64.68
CA GLY A 24 -16.05 59.19 64.87
C GLY A 24 -16.95 59.34 63.64
N CYS A 25 -16.62 58.74 62.49
CA CYS A 25 -17.46 58.80 61.30
C CYS A 25 -18.54 57.69 61.30
N PRO A 26 -19.83 58.01 61.05
CA PRO A 26 -20.90 57.01 61.04
C PRO A 26 -20.68 55.90 59.99
N SER A 27 -21.00 54.66 60.35
CA SER A 27 -20.74 53.46 59.54
C SER A 27 -21.36 53.47 58.13
N TYR A 28 -22.43 54.24 57.91
CA TYR A 28 -23.06 54.38 56.59
C TYR A 28 -22.29 55.27 55.60
N PHE A 29 -21.35 56.10 56.09
CA PHE A 29 -20.44 56.90 55.26
C PHE A 29 -19.14 56.17 54.89
N SER A 30 -18.83 55.05 55.56
CA SER A 30 -17.64 54.24 55.33
C SER A 30 -18.02 52.91 54.67
N LYS A 31 -18.39 52.96 53.39
CA LYS A 31 -18.62 51.73 52.63
C LYS A 31 -17.28 51.04 52.35
N VAL A 32 -17.06 49.87 52.94
CA VAL A 32 -16.03 48.94 52.48
C VAL A 32 -16.33 48.67 51.01
N GLN A 33 -15.45 49.09 50.11
CA GLN A 33 -15.65 48.90 48.69
C GLN A 33 -15.66 47.39 48.43
N GLN A 34 -16.81 46.85 48.05
CA GLN A 34 -16.90 45.50 47.50
C GLN A 34 -16.00 45.46 46.27
N THR A 35 -15.11 44.46 46.25
CA THR A 35 -14.22 44.02 45.16
C THR A 35 -14.36 44.80 43.85
N SER A 36 -13.26 45.42 43.40
CA SER A 36 -13.17 46.12 42.11
C SER A 36 -13.84 45.31 41.00
N ARG A 37 -14.72 45.98 40.24
CA ARG A 37 -15.41 45.37 39.09
C ARG A 37 -14.36 44.82 38.13
N GLU A 38 -14.42 43.52 37.85
CA GLU A 38 -13.50 42.83 36.96
C GLU A 38 -13.57 43.46 35.56
N ALA A 39 -12.41 43.64 34.92
CA ALA A 39 -12.35 44.24 33.60
C ALA A 39 -13.15 43.41 32.57
N PRO A 40 -13.85 44.02 31.60
CA PRO A 40 -14.69 43.31 30.65
C PRO A 40 -13.97 42.18 29.90
N ASP A 41 -12.70 42.38 29.56
CA ASP A 41 -11.88 41.39 28.84
C ASP A 41 -11.52 40.18 29.72
N VAL A 42 -11.25 40.41 31.00
CA VAL A 42 -10.97 39.34 31.97
C VAL A 42 -12.24 38.51 32.22
N LYS A 43 -13.39 39.18 32.34
CA LYS A 43 -14.68 38.51 32.45
C LYS A 43 -14.99 37.66 31.21
N ARG A 44 -14.79 38.22 30.00
CA ARG A 44 -15.00 37.51 28.73
C ARG A 44 -14.07 36.31 28.60
N SER A 45 -12.78 36.48 28.89
CA SER A 45 -11.79 35.39 28.83
C SER A 45 -12.13 34.26 29.81
N ARG A 46 -12.62 34.57 31.02
CA ARG A 46 -13.10 33.55 31.97
C ARG A 46 -14.32 32.80 31.46
N GLU A 47 -15.29 33.50 30.89
CA GLU A 47 -16.48 32.88 30.29
C GLU A 47 -16.09 31.97 29.12
N GLU A 48 -15.23 32.44 28.21
CA GLU A 48 -14.67 31.63 27.10
C GLU A 48 -13.92 30.40 27.60
N ALA A 49 -13.05 30.55 28.61
CA ALA A 49 -12.32 29.43 29.21
C ALA A 49 -13.26 28.41 29.89
N SER A 50 -14.33 28.88 30.53
CA SER A 50 -15.35 28.00 31.11
C SER A 50 -16.15 27.27 30.04
N HIS A 51 -16.50 27.94 28.95
CA HIS A 51 -17.19 27.32 27.81
C HIS A 51 -16.30 26.29 27.12
N LEU A 52 -15.03 26.59 26.90
CA LEU A 52 -14.05 25.66 26.34
C LEU A 52 -13.89 24.43 27.24
N SER A 53 -13.76 24.63 28.57
CA SER A 53 -13.60 23.53 29.52
C SER A 53 -14.82 22.60 29.51
N ARG A 54 -16.04 23.15 29.49
CA ARG A 54 -17.27 22.36 29.38
C ARG A 54 -17.34 21.59 28.07
N ALA A 55 -17.00 22.23 26.94
CA ALA A 55 -16.99 21.57 25.64
C ALA A 55 -15.99 20.40 25.58
N LEU A 56 -14.83 20.54 26.24
CA LEU A 56 -13.85 19.46 26.37
C LEU A 56 -14.38 18.32 27.23
N GLU A 57 -15.01 18.62 28.37
CA GLU A 57 -15.63 17.61 29.24
C GLU A 57 -16.74 16.84 28.49
N ASP A 58 -17.63 17.54 27.79
CA ASP A 58 -18.71 16.93 27.00
C ASP A 58 -18.15 16.06 25.87
N SER A 59 -17.06 16.49 25.22
CA SER A 59 -16.38 15.71 24.19
C SER A 59 -15.74 14.44 24.75
N LEU A 60 -15.05 14.53 25.89
CA LEU A 60 -14.45 13.38 26.57
C LEU A 60 -15.52 12.38 27.04
N ALA A 61 -16.63 12.88 27.59
CA ALA A 61 -17.75 12.05 28.02
C ALA A 61 -18.39 11.33 26.83
N SER A 62 -18.60 12.03 25.71
CA SER A 62 -19.14 11.45 24.47
C SER A 62 -18.21 10.39 23.89
N PHE A 63 -16.90 10.68 23.82
CA PHE A 63 -15.90 9.72 23.35
C PHE A 63 -15.81 8.47 24.23
N ALA A 64 -15.88 8.63 25.56
CA ALA A 64 -15.88 7.50 26.49
C ALA A 64 -17.14 6.64 26.34
N ALA A 65 -18.31 7.26 26.14
CA ALA A 65 -19.56 6.57 25.89
C ALA A 65 -19.53 5.79 24.56
N GLU A 66 -18.97 6.38 23.51
CA GLU A 66 -18.79 5.74 22.21
C GLU A 66 -17.81 4.57 22.30
N LYS A 67 -16.63 4.77 22.91
CA LYS A 67 -15.64 3.72 23.11
C LYS A 67 -16.23 2.51 23.86
N LYS A 68 -17.07 2.75 24.86
CA LYS A 68 -17.75 1.67 25.60
C LYS A 68 -18.79 0.92 24.76
N LYS A 69 -19.40 1.57 23.77
CA LYS A 69 -20.44 0.99 22.93
C LYS A 69 -19.86 0.22 21.74
N PHE A 70 -18.74 0.67 21.19
CA PHE A 70 -18.22 0.17 19.91
C PHE A 70 -16.86 -0.52 19.99
N CYS A 71 -16.10 -0.34 21.06
CA CYS A 71 -14.81 -1.01 21.24
C CYS A 71 -14.94 -2.23 22.15
N PHE A 72 -14.11 -3.22 21.88
CA PHE A 72 -14.02 -4.45 22.65
C PHE A 72 -12.56 -4.88 22.81
N SER A 73 -12.28 -5.49 23.95
CA SER A 73 -10.97 -6.05 24.30
C SER A 73 -10.98 -7.57 24.38
N THR A 74 -12.17 -8.18 24.40
CA THR A 74 -12.36 -9.63 24.42
C THR A 74 -13.43 -10.07 23.41
N LEU A 75 -13.39 -11.35 23.03
CA LEU A 75 -14.37 -11.94 22.13
C LEU A 75 -15.79 -11.87 22.70
N GLU A 76 -15.95 -12.01 24.02
CA GLU A 76 -17.26 -11.93 24.67
C GLU A 76 -17.82 -10.50 24.65
N GLU A 77 -16.98 -9.49 24.89
CA GLU A 77 -17.38 -8.08 24.71
C GLU A 77 -17.84 -7.81 23.28
N MET A 78 -17.11 -8.32 22.28
CA MET A 78 -17.51 -8.21 20.87
C MET A 78 -18.90 -8.81 20.63
N LYS A 79 -19.17 -10.02 21.15
CA LYS A 79 -20.47 -10.70 21.03
C LYS A 79 -21.60 -9.89 21.65
N THR A 80 -21.33 -9.11 22.71
CA THR A 80 -22.35 -8.22 23.31
C THR A 80 -22.57 -6.92 22.52
N CYS A 81 -21.54 -6.39 21.87
CA CYS A 81 -21.63 -5.16 21.07
C CYS A 81 -22.27 -5.38 19.69
N LEU A 82 -22.09 -6.56 19.09
CA LEU A 82 -22.57 -6.92 17.75
C LEU A 82 -24.10 -6.81 17.56
N PRO A 83 -24.96 -7.37 18.44
CA PRO A 83 -26.41 -7.30 18.30
C PRO A 83 -26.96 -5.88 18.25
N ALA A 84 -26.30 -4.93 18.94
CA ALA A 84 -26.73 -3.54 18.99
C ALA A 84 -26.51 -2.78 17.68
N GLN A 85 -25.65 -3.29 16.77
CA GLN A 85 -25.31 -2.63 15.51
C GLN A 85 -26.01 -3.21 14.28
N SER A 86 -26.66 -4.38 14.42
CA SER A 86 -27.19 -5.19 13.30
C SER A 86 -26.10 -5.59 12.30
N VAL A 87 -25.81 -6.88 12.19
CA VAL A 87 -24.90 -7.37 11.15
C VAL A 87 -25.60 -7.25 9.79
N PRO A 88 -24.93 -6.69 8.75
CA PRO A 88 -25.55 -6.54 7.45
C PRO A 88 -25.93 -7.90 6.85
N GLU A 89 -27.07 -7.98 6.16
CA GLU A 89 -27.35 -9.12 5.27
C GLU A 89 -26.33 -9.10 4.12
N PRO A 90 -25.82 -10.25 3.62
CA PRO A 90 -26.30 -11.63 3.78
C PRO A 90 -25.49 -12.47 4.80
N TRP A 91 -24.92 -11.88 5.84
CA TRP A 91 -24.02 -12.59 6.74
C TRP A 91 -24.77 -13.43 7.79
N THR A 92 -24.44 -14.71 7.86
CA THR A 92 -24.84 -15.61 8.94
C THR A 92 -23.75 -15.64 10.00
N VAL A 93 -24.08 -15.38 11.27
CA VAL A 93 -23.11 -15.35 12.37
C VAL A 93 -23.20 -16.64 13.19
N ILE A 94 -22.07 -17.31 13.39
CA ILE A 94 -21.93 -18.48 14.25
C ILE A 94 -21.02 -18.12 15.42
N TYR A 95 -21.53 -18.30 16.63
CA TYR A 95 -20.80 -18.05 17.87
C TYR A 95 -20.22 -19.34 18.41
N GLU A 96 -18.89 -19.45 18.39
CA GLU A 96 -18.16 -20.54 19.01
C GLU A 96 -17.44 -20.06 20.28
N ARG A 97 -16.92 -21.01 21.08
CA ARG A 97 -16.19 -20.68 22.31
C ARG A 97 -14.87 -19.95 22.05
N LYS A 98 -14.18 -20.31 20.97
CA LYS A 98 -12.84 -19.80 20.63
C LYS A 98 -12.82 -18.85 19.43
N CYS A 99 -13.94 -18.68 18.76
CA CYS A 99 -14.06 -17.78 17.62
C CYS A 99 -15.51 -17.37 17.38
N THR A 100 -15.69 -16.32 16.59
CA THR A 100 -16.97 -15.96 15.99
C THR A 100 -16.79 -15.93 14.48
N MET A 101 -17.65 -16.63 13.76
CA MET A 101 -17.58 -16.76 12.30
C MET A 101 -18.74 -16.00 11.66
N PHE A 102 -18.43 -15.23 10.63
CA PHE A 102 -19.37 -14.55 9.75
C PHE A 102 -19.30 -15.26 8.41
N LEU A 103 -20.41 -15.82 7.94
CA LEU A 103 -20.49 -16.63 6.72
C LEU A 103 -21.45 -15.99 5.73
N ASN A 104 -20.98 -15.73 4.51
CA ASN A 104 -21.82 -15.36 3.38
C ASN A 104 -22.06 -16.62 2.54
N ILE A 105 -23.21 -17.26 2.77
CA ILE A 105 -23.66 -18.44 2.05
C ILE A 105 -24.61 -17.99 0.95
N VAL A 106 -24.30 -18.32 -0.29
CA VAL A 106 -25.15 -17.99 -1.44
C VAL A 106 -25.88 -19.24 -1.88
N ASP A 107 -27.19 -19.12 -2.01
CA ASP A 107 -28.04 -20.19 -2.51
C ASP A 107 -28.02 -20.20 -4.04
N ARG A 108 -27.21 -21.09 -4.63
CA ARG A 108 -27.18 -21.35 -6.08
C ARG A 108 -27.31 -22.84 -6.33
N SER A 109 -28.52 -23.39 -6.35
CA SER A 109 -28.84 -24.83 -6.51
C SER A 109 -28.26 -25.78 -5.44
N GLU A 110 -27.07 -25.51 -4.94
CA GLU A 110 -26.42 -26.05 -3.76
C GLU A 110 -25.84 -24.87 -2.95
N PRO A 111 -25.92 -24.88 -1.61
CA PRO A 111 -25.40 -23.79 -0.78
C PRO A 111 -23.88 -23.77 -0.87
N CYS A 112 -23.31 -22.67 -1.38
CA CYS A 112 -21.86 -22.48 -1.46
C CYS A 112 -21.40 -21.31 -0.58
N LEU A 113 -20.31 -21.53 0.16
CA LEU A 113 -19.69 -20.49 0.97
C LEU A 113 -18.89 -19.54 0.07
N LYS A 114 -19.39 -18.32 -0.09
CA LYS A 114 -18.77 -17.32 -0.96
C LYS A 114 -17.70 -16.50 -0.25
N ALA A 115 -17.98 -16.08 0.98
CA ALA A 115 -17.02 -15.38 1.82
C ALA A 115 -17.18 -15.79 3.28
N SER A 116 -16.09 -15.70 4.04
CA SER A 116 -16.14 -15.88 5.49
C SER A 116 -15.19 -14.92 6.19
N VAL A 117 -15.56 -14.45 7.37
CA VAL A 117 -14.68 -13.73 8.29
C VAL A 117 -14.70 -14.46 9.61
N THR A 118 -13.54 -14.79 10.15
CA THR A 118 -13.42 -15.44 11.46
C THR A 118 -12.64 -14.53 12.39
N VAL A 119 -13.22 -14.23 13.55
CA VAL A 119 -12.57 -13.51 14.64
C VAL A 119 -12.23 -14.53 15.72
N PHE A 120 -10.95 -14.67 16.06
CA PHE A 120 -10.47 -15.61 17.08
C PHE A 120 -10.52 -15.00 18.50
N ASP A 121 -10.30 -15.83 19.51
CA ASP A 121 -10.25 -15.44 20.93
C ASP A 121 -9.21 -14.36 21.25
N ASP A 122 -8.09 -14.37 20.55
CA ASP A 122 -7.03 -13.36 20.60
C ASP A 122 -7.30 -12.10 19.74
N LEU A 123 -8.53 -11.97 19.26
CA LEU A 123 -9.04 -10.91 18.37
C LEU A 123 -8.38 -10.88 16.99
N ARG A 124 -7.63 -11.91 16.60
CA ARG A 124 -7.15 -12.01 15.21
C ARG A 124 -8.29 -12.19 14.25
N VAL A 125 -8.17 -11.59 13.08
CA VAL A 125 -9.20 -11.67 12.03
C VAL A 125 -8.66 -12.36 10.79
N CYS A 126 -9.39 -13.35 10.31
CA CYS A 126 -9.12 -14.02 9.06
C CYS A 126 -10.31 -13.82 8.12
N ALA A 127 -10.10 -13.05 7.05
CA ALA A 127 -11.06 -12.88 5.97
C ALA A 127 -10.73 -13.85 4.84
N CYS A 128 -11.74 -14.55 4.33
CA CYS A 128 -11.63 -15.49 3.22
C CYS A 128 -12.69 -15.19 2.16
N PHE A 129 -12.33 -15.34 0.88
CA PHE A 129 -13.25 -15.32 -0.25
C PHE A 129 -13.04 -16.57 -1.10
N GLN A 130 -14.11 -17.31 -1.36
CA GLN A 130 -14.10 -18.62 -2.03
C GLN A 130 -13.02 -19.58 -1.48
N GLY A 131 -12.86 -19.55 -0.15
CA GLY A 131 -11.88 -20.38 0.57
C GLY A 131 -10.42 -19.96 0.38
N ALA A 132 -10.13 -18.75 -0.09
CA ALA A 132 -8.79 -18.19 -0.15
C ALA A 132 -8.66 -16.99 0.80
N SER A 133 -7.57 -16.94 1.57
CA SER A 133 -7.34 -15.91 2.59
C SER A 133 -7.04 -14.56 1.93
N ILE A 134 -7.70 -13.50 2.39
CA ILE A 134 -7.51 -12.14 1.92
C ILE A 134 -6.86 -11.29 3.01
N THR A 135 -5.77 -10.62 2.65
CA THR A 135 -5.06 -9.66 3.52
C THR A 135 -5.31 -8.20 3.13
N ARG A 136 -5.77 -7.94 1.90
CA ARG A 136 -6.05 -6.61 1.36
C ARG A 136 -7.31 -6.66 0.51
N LEU A 137 -8.18 -5.65 0.62
CA LEU A 137 -9.33 -5.43 -0.26
C LEU A 137 -9.22 -4.02 -0.85
N GLY A 138 -8.81 -3.91 -2.13
CA GLY A 138 -8.57 -2.61 -2.77
C GLY A 138 -7.51 -1.80 -2.04
N SER A 139 -7.86 -0.59 -1.59
CA SER A 139 -6.98 0.27 -0.77
C SER A 139 -6.99 -0.07 0.72
N SER A 140 -7.96 -0.86 1.19
CA SER A 140 -8.11 -1.22 2.60
C SER A 140 -7.32 -2.48 2.94
N VAL A 141 -6.63 -2.47 4.08
CA VAL A 141 -5.90 -3.64 4.60
C VAL A 141 -6.78 -4.31 5.64
N VAL A 142 -6.91 -5.64 5.57
CA VAL A 142 -7.56 -6.41 6.63
C VAL A 142 -6.61 -6.38 7.83
N PRO A 143 -7.01 -5.74 8.95
CA PRO A 143 -6.13 -5.63 10.10
C PRO A 143 -5.90 -7.02 10.72
N GLU A 144 -4.70 -7.23 11.27
CA GLU A 144 -4.35 -8.49 11.92
C GLU A 144 -5.24 -8.75 13.15
N LYS A 145 -5.60 -7.68 13.88
CA LYS A 145 -6.50 -7.70 15.03
C LYS A 145 -7.56 -6.60 14.93
N VAL A 146 -8.75 -6.87 15.44
CA VAL A 146 -9.86 -5.90 15.47
C VAL A 146 -10.25 -5.61 16.91
N HIS A 147 -10.49 -4.33 17.21
CA HIS A 147 -10.87 -3.86 18.55
C HIS A 147 -12.18 -3.06 18.53
N ASP A 148 -12.78 -2.89 17.36
CA ASP A 148 -13.93 -2.03 17.12
C ASP A 148 -14.90 -2.70 16.14
N VAL A 149 -16.20 -2.52 16.42
CA VAL A 149 -17.25 -3.14 15.60
C VAL A 149 -17.28 -2.50 14.21
N HIS A 150 -16.97 -1.21 14.09
CA HIS A 150 -16.95 -0.51 12.80
C HIS A 150 -15.93 -1.10 11.83
N SER A 151 -14.69 -1.35 12.25
CA SER A 151 -13.71 -2.00 11.37
C SER A 151 -14.16 -3.41 10.96
N LEU A 152 -14.80 -4.16 11.87
CA LEU A 152 -15.35 -5.47 11.52
C LEU A 152 -16.45 -5.36 10.46
N LEU A 153 -17.41 -4.45 10.64
CA LEU A 153 -18.48 -4.21 9.67
C LEU A 153 -17.93 -3.74 8.33
N LEU A 154 -16.92 -2.87 8.32
CA LEU A 154 -16.25 -2.42 7.11
C LEU A 154 -15.59 -3.58 6.34
N ILE A 155 -14.99 -4.54 7.04
CA ILE A 155 -14.43 -5.76 6.40
C ILE A 155 -15.55 -6.57 5.75
N LEU A 156 -16.67 -6.77 6.46
CA LEU A 156 -17.84 -7.50 5.96
C LEU A 156 -18.45 -6.82 4.73
N GLU A 157 -18.62 -5.50 4.75
CA GLU A 157 -19.12 -4.71 3.62
C GLU A 157 -18.20 -4.80 2.40
N ASN A 158 -16.88 -4.66 2.60
CA ASN A 158 -15.92 -4.76 1.50
C ASN A 158 -15.92 -6.17 0.86
N LEU A 159 -16.09 -7.23 1.66
CA LEU A 159 -16.24 -8.59 1.13
C LEU A 159 -17.58 -8.78 0.41
N CYS A 160 -18.64 -8.10 0.84
CA CYS A 160 -19.90 -8.06 0.10
C CYS A 160 -19.75 -7.40 -1.28
N LEU A 161 -18.93 -6.35 -1.40
CA LEU A 161 -18.66 -5.72 -2.71
C LEU A 161 -17.99 -6.68 -3.71
N LEU A 162 -17.16 -7.63 -3.23
CA LEU A 162 -16.63 -8.70 -4.09
C LEU A 162 -17.73 -9.65 -4.60
N SER A 163 -18.86 -9.68 -3.91
CA SER A 163 -19.94 -10.63 -4.13
C SER A 163 -21.09 -10.08 -4.96
N THR A 164 -21.30 -8.76 -4.97
CA THR A 164 -22.35 -8.11 -5.74
C THR A 164 -22.02 -8.16 -7.22
N GLU A 165 -22.84 -8.88 -7.99
CA GLU A 165 -22.89 -8.77 -9.45
C GLU A 165 -23.47 -7.39 -9.82
N ASN A 166 -22.69 -6.32 -9.65
CA ASN A 166 -23.15 -4.97 -9.94
C ASN A 166 -23.31 -4.79 -11.44
N LYS A 167 -24.55 -4.97 -11.92
CA LYS A 167 -25.00 -4.67 -13.29
C LYS A 167 -25.12 -3.16 -13.60
N ALA A 168 -24.67 -2.24 -12.74
CA ALA A 168 -25.08 -0.84 -12.86
C ALA A 168 -24.10 0.24 -12.33
N ALA A 169 -22.78 0.04 -12.32
CA ALA A 169 -21.87 1.12 -11.92
C ALA A 169 -20.64 1.23 -12.85
N GLU A 170 -20.78 2.03 -13.91
CA GLU A 170 -19.73 2.32 -14.90
C GLU A 170 -18.50 3.05 -14.31
N ASN A 171 -18.49 3.40 -13.02
CA ASN A 171 -17.40 4.13 -12.35
C ASN A 171 -16.88 3.47 -11.06
N GLN A 172 -17.21 2.22 -10.77
CA GLN A 172 -16.64 1.53 -9.60
C GLN A 172 -15.25 0.94 -9.92
N SER A 173 -14.26 1.32 -9.11
CA SER A 173 -12.90 0.82 -9.21
C SER A 173 -12.86 -0.71 -9.10
N CYS A 174 -12.46 -1.39 -10.17
CA CYS A 174 -12.36 -2.86 -10.25
C CYS A 174 -11.22 -3.46 -9.40
N GLU A 175 -10.51 -2.66 -8.59
CA GLU A 175 -9.39 -3.07 -7.73
C GLU A 175 -9.72 -4.26 -6.83
N HIS A 176 -10.96 -4.31 -6.33
CA HIS A 176 -11.46 -5.40 -5.50
C HIS A 176 -11.51 -6.73 -6.28
N LEU A 177 -11.92 -6.71 -7.55
CA LEU A 177 -11.90 -7.88 -8.44
C LEU A 177 -10.48 -8.32 -8.77
N PHE A 178 -9.59 -7.38 -9.10
CA PHE A 178 -8.17 -7.67 -9.33
C PHE A 178 -7.54 -8.36 -8.12
N THR A 179 -7.89 -7.91 -6.92
CA THR A 179 -7.41 -8.50 -5.67
C THR A 179 -7.94 -9.92 -5.47
N ALA A 180 -9.25 -10.14 -5.70
CA ALA A 180 -9.85 -11.47 -5.60
C ALA A 180 -9.23 -12.47 -6.58
N ILE A 181 -9.08 -12.08 -7.86
CA ILE A 181 -8.45 -12.94 -8.87
C ILE A 181 -6.98 -13.22 -8.51
N SER A 182 -6.25 -12.23 -8.01
CA SER A 182 -4.85 -12.40 -7.58
C SER A 182 -4.72 -13.46 -6.49
N VAL A 183 -5.58 -13.40 -5.47
CA VAL A 183 -5.62 -14.36 -4.36
C VAL A 183 -5.99 -15.77 -4.84
N LEU A 184 -6.95 -15.88 -5.77
CA LEU A 184 -7.33 -17.16 -6.36
C LEU A 184 -6.20 -17.76 -7.21
N LEU A 185 -5.46 -16.95 -7.96
CA LEU A 185 -4.29 -17.39 -8.73
C LEU A 185 -3.16 -17.85 -7.81
N GLU A 186 -2.94 -17.21 -6.67
CA GLU A 186 -1.95 -17.65 -5.67
C GLU A 186 -2.31 -19.02 -5.09
N LYS A 187 -3.58 -19.22 -4.72
CA LYS A 187 -4.06 -20.52 -4.24
C LYS A 187 -3.91 -21.61 -5.31
N LEU A 188 -4.23 -21.27 -6.57
CA LEU A 188 -4.07 -22.17 -7.71
C LEU A 188 -2.59 -22.52 -7.93
N GLU A 189 -1.68 -21.54 -7.83
CA GLU A 189 -0.23 -21.75 -7.96
C GLU A 189 0.32 -22.74 -6.92
N ILE A 190 -0.17 -22.67 -5.67
CA ILE A 190 0.22 -23.57 -4.58
C ILE A 190 -0.35 -24.98 -4.80
N SER A 191 -1.56 -25.08 -5.35
CA SER A 191 -2.28 -26.35 -5.52
C SER A 191 -1.80 -27.17 -6.73
N ILE A 192 -1.10 -26.54 -7.68
CA ILE A 192 -0.59 -27.20 -8.89
C ILE A 192 0.78 -27.86 -8.64
N ALA A 193 0.84 -29.18 -8.81
CA ALA A 193 2.11 -29.94 -8.79
C ALA A 193 2.91 -29.84 -10.11
N ASP A 194 2.22 -29.70 -11.25
CA ASP A 194 2.86 -29.63 -12.58
C ASP A 194 3.58 -28.28 -12.78
N LYS A 195 4.91 -28.34 -12.93
CA LYS A 195 5.77 -27.18 -13.13
C LYS A 195 5.34 -26.31 -14.32
N LYS A 196 4.92 -26.90 -15.45
CA LYS A 196 4.53 -26.13 -16.65
C LYS A 196 3.25 -25.34 -16.41
N LYS A 197 2.24 -25.98 -15.79
CA LYS A 197 1.00 -25.31 -15.41
C LYS A 197 1.25 -24.22 -14.37
N LYS A 198 2.17 -24.45 -13.43
CA LYS A 198 2.59 -23.46 -12.44
C LYS A 198 3.21 -22.22 -13.09
N GLU A 199 4.07 -22.40 -14.10
CA GLU A 199 4.65 -21.29 -14.87
C GLU A 199 3.57 -20.50 -15.64
N ALA A 200 2.57 -21.18 -16.22
CA ALA A 200 1.44 -20.52 -16.87
C ALA A 200 0.61 -19.68 -15.89
N VAL A 201 0.34 -20.18 -14.67
CA VAL A 201 -0.37 -19.43 -13.63
C VAL A 201 0.43 -18.22 -13.16
N LYS A 202 1.74 -18.35 -12.99
CA LYS A 202 2.63 -17.21 -12.70
C LYS A 202 2.53 -16.14 -13.77
N PHE A 203 2.59 -16.54 -15.04
CA PHE A 203 2.44 -15.62 -16.16
C PHE A 203 1.10 -14.87 -16.11
N LEU A 204 -0.01 -15.56 -15.84
CA LEU A 204 -1.33 -14.94 -15.72
C LEU A 204 -1.38 -13.94 -14.56
N LYS A 205 -0.79 -14.28 -13.41
CA LYS A 205 -0.68 -13.39 -12.26
C LYS A 205 0.11 -12.12 -12.61
N ASP A 206 1.22 -12.26 -13.32
CA ASP A 206 2.03 -11.12 -13.77
C ASP A 206 1.26 -10.24 -14.77
N GLN A 207 0.54 -10.84 -15.72
CA GLN A 207 -0.32 -10.07 -16.64
C GLN A 207 -1.42 -9.31 -15.90
N LEU A 208 -2.02 -9.91 -14.87
CA LEU A 208 -3.03 -9.26 -14.04
C LEU A 208 -2.47 -8.05 -13.28
N LEU A 209 -1.28 -8.20 -12.68
CA LEU A 209 -0.60 -7.11 -11.98
C LEU A 209 -0.23 -5.95 -12.93
N LEU A 210 0.18 -6.29 -14.15
CA LEU A 210 0.50 -5.32 -15.19
C LEU A 210 -0.73 -4.51 -15.66
N LEU A 211 -1.93 -5.08 -15.55
CA LEU A 211 -3.18 -4.38 -15.87
C LEU A 211 -3.63 -3.41 -14.78
N SER A 212 -3.35 -3.71 -13.51
CA SER A 212 -3.72 -2.84 -12.38
C SER A 212 -2.71 -1.72 -12.12
N THR A 213 -1.45 -1.88 -12.54
CA THR A 213 -0.38 -0.94 -12.17
C THR A 213 -0.25 0.22 -13.16
N SER A 214 -0.20 1.46 -12.64
CA SER A 214 0.04 2.66 -13.45
C SER A 214 1.48 2.79 -13.97
N ARG A 215 2.46 2.26 -13.22
CA ARG A 215 3.88 2.17 -13.62
C ARG A 215 4.27 0.74 -13.90
N ILE A 216 4.36 0.42 -15.18
CA ILE A 216 4.66 -0.94 -15.63
C ILE A 216 6.13 -1.31 -15.36
N GLN A 217 6.34 -2.35 -14.55
CA GLN A 217 7.61 -3.04 -14.40
C GLN A 217 7.47 -4.48 -14.89
N TYR A 218 8.25 -4.84 -15.91
CA TYR A 218 8.21 -6.19 -16.48
C TYR A 218 9.18 -7.10 -15.74
N ASN A 219 8.74 -8.32 -15.41
CA ASN A 219 9.63 -9.33 -14.87
C ASN A 219 10.68 -9.77 -15.93
N ALA A 220 11.78 -10.37 -15.48
CA ALA A 220 12.87 -10.78 -16.36
C ALA A 220 12.44 -11.85 -17.38
N GLN A 221 11.58 -12.79 -16.99
CA GLN A 221 11.14 -13.89 -17.85
C GLN A 221 10.28 -13.40 -19.02
N LEU A 222 9.33 -12.50 -18.77
CA LEU A 222 8.50 -11.83 -19.76
C LEU A 222 9.35 -10.98 -20.69
N MET A 223 10.35 -10.27 -20.15
CA MET A 223 11.30 -9.52 -20.98
C MET A 223 12.08 -10.43 -21.93
N VAL A 224 12.61 -11.55 -21.45
CA VAL A 224 13.31 -12.53 -22.29
C VAL A 224 12.37 -13.09 -23.37
N SER A 225 11.17 -13.52 -23.00
CA SER A 225 10.17 -14.02 -23.95
C SER A 225 9.77 -12.96 -24.98
N ALA A 226 9.62 -11.71 -24.57
CA ALA A 226 9.30 -10.59 -25.46
C ALA A 226 10.45 -10.30 -26.43
N CYS A 227 11.71 -10.32 -25.96
CA CYS A 227 12.89 -10.19 -26.81
C CYS A 227 12.96 -11.33 -27.84
N ILE A 228 12.80 -12.58 -27.42
CA ILE A 228 12.80 -13.74 -28.32
C ILE A 228 11.71 -13.61 -29.38
N LEU A 229 10.47 -13.31 -28.96
CA LEU A 229 9.34 -13.17 -29.87
C LEU A 229 9.54 -12.02 -30.87
N TYR A 230 10.09 -10.89 -30.41
CA TYR A 230 10.39 -9.75 -31.26
C TYR A 230 11.50 -10.06 -32.28
N THR A 231 12.54 -10.79 -31.88
CA THR A 231 13.63 -11.21 -32.76
C THR A 231 13.16 -12.23 -33.80
N ILE A 232 12.30 -13.19 -33.42
CA ILE A 232 11.73 -14.16 -34.36
C ILE A 232 10.82 -13.45 -35.38
N SER A 233 9.92 -12.58 -34.92
CA SER A 233 9.05 -11.81 -35.80
C SER A 233 8.57 -10.51 -35.17
N ALA A 234 9.23 -9.42 -35.56
CA ALA A 234 8.84 -8.08 -35.12
C ALA A 234 7.40 -7.70 -35.52
N HIS A 235 6.90 -8.26 -36.63
CA HIS A 235 5.53 -8.02 -37.10
C HIS A 235 4.51 -8.74 -36.21
N ALA A 236 4.71 -10.03 -35.93
CA ALA A 236 3.84 -10.78 -35.04
C ALA A 236 3.83 -10.17 -33.63
N TYR A 237 4.99 -9.75 -33.13
CA TYR A 237 5.09 -9.06 -31.84
C TYR A 237 4.28 -7.76 -31.80
N LYS A 238 4.44 -6.90 -32.81
CA LYS A 238 3.69 -5.64 -32.91
C LYS A 238 2.19 -5.89 -32.99
N PHE A 239 1.77 -6.89 -33.75
CA PHE A 239 0.38 -7.30 -33.87
C PHE A 239 -0.19 -7.75 -32.52
N LEU A 240 0.46 -8.71 -31.84
CA LEU A 240 0.04 -9.19 -30.53
C LEU A 240 -0.06 -8.06 -29.52
N ARG A 241 0.94 -7.17 -29.50
CA ARG A 241 0.91 -5.98 -28.64
C ARG A 241 -0.23 -5.02 -29.00
N SER A 242 -0.53 -4.81 -30.29
CA SER A 242 -1.61 -3.91 -30.71
C SER A 242 -3.00 -4.43 -30.35
N THR A 243 -3.18 -5.75 -30.22
CA THR A 243 -4.46 -6.33 -29.77
C THR A 243 -4.82 -5.96 -28.33
N ARG A 244 -3.84 -5.50 -27.51
CA ARG A 244 -3.99 -5.21 -26.07
C ARG A 244 -4.49 -6.40 -25.23
N THR A 245 -4.46 -7.61 -25.79
CA THR A 245 -4.77 -8.85 -25.06
C THR A 245 -3.68 -9.22 -24.06
N LEU A 246 -2.43 -8.89 -24.39
CA LEU A 246 -1.25 -9.08 -23.55
C LEU A 246 -0.57 -7.74 -23.31
N THR A 247 -0.18 -7.49 -22.06
CA THR A 247 0.60 -6.31 -21.68
C THR A 247 2.07 -6.60 -21.96
N LEU A 248 2.49 -6.26 -23.19
CA LEU A 248 3.85 -6.51 -23.69
C LEU A 248 4.72 -5.24 -23.73
N PRO A 249 6.04 -5.36 -23.46
CA PRO A 249 6.99 -4.27 -23.57
C PRO A 249 6.92 -3.53 -24.91
N HIS A 250 7.15 -2.22 -24.89
CA HIS A 250 7.26 -1.49 -26.15
C HIS A 250 8.52 -1.93 -26.91
N PRO A 251 8.52 -1.99 -28.26
CA PRO A 251 9.72 -2.31 -29.04
C PRO A 251 10.94 -1.42 -28.75
N SER A 252 10.74 -0.20 -28.26
CA SER A 252 11.85 0.65 -27.79
C SER A 252 12.46 0.11 -26.49
N THR A 253 11.65 -0.41 -25.56
CA THR A 253 12.13 -1.06 -24.34
C THR A 253 12.93 -2.31 -24.68
N ILE A 254 12.43 -3.15 -25.60
CA ILE A 254 13.16 -4.32 -26.09
C ILE A 254 14.50 -3.88 -26.69
N ARG A 255 14.48 -2.92 -27.62
CA ARG A 255 15.71 -2.40 -28.24
C ARG A 255 16.71 -1.85 -27.22
N LYS A 256 16.23 -1.13 -26.20
CA LYS A 256 17.09 -0.63 -25.11
C LYS A 256 17.76 -1.76 -24.34
N VAL A 257 17.01 -2.79 -23.96
CA VAL A 257 17.57 -3.96 -23.27
C VAL A 257 18.52 -4.75 -24.18
N CYS A 258 18.22 -4.90 -25.46
CA CYS A 258 19.14 -5.53 -26.39
C CYS A 258 20.41 -4.67 -26.60
N SER A 259 20.29 -3.34 -26.64
CA SER A 259 21.43 -2.44 -26.83
C SER A 259 22.38 -2.35 -25.64
N SER A 260 21.96 -2.74 -24.44
CA SER A 260 22.86 -2.79 -23.28
C SER A 260 23.88 -3.92 -23.37
N PHE A 261 23.60 -4.95 -24.18
CA PHE A 261 24.59 -5.94 -24.54
C PHE A 261 25.45 -5.33 -25.65
N GLN A 262 26.59 -4.75 -25.29
CA GLN A 262 27.57 -4.20 -26.23
C GLN A 262 28.18 -5.34 -27.06
N MET A 263 27.47 -5.80 -28.08
CA MET A 263 27.92 -6.84 -29.01
C MET A 263 28.87 -6.20 -30.03
N SER A 264 30.12 -5.98 -29.62
CA SER A 264 31.21 -5.65 -30.53
C SER A 264 32.28 -6.73 -30.43
N PRO A 265 32.96 -7.11 -31.54
CA PRO A 265 34.02 -8.11 -31.49
C PRO A 265 35.12 -7.78 -30.46
N GLU A 266 35.40 -6.48 -30.27
CA GLU A 266 36.37 -6.00 -29.29
C GLU A 266 35.85 -6.20 -27.86
N ALA A 267 34.56 -5.95 -27.61
CA ALA A 267 33.93 -6.15 -26.31
C ALA A 267 33.70 -7.62 -25.97
N GLU A 268 33.47 -8.49 -26.96
CA GLU A 268 33.35 -9.95 -26.77
C GLU A 268 34.66 -10.59 -26.28
N SER A 269 35.81 -10.00 -26.63
CA SER A 269 37.12 -10.41 -26.13
C SER A 269 37.36 -10.03 -24.65
N SER A 270 36.49 -9.19 -24.07
CA SER A 270 36.58 -8.82 -22.66
C SER A 270 35.94 -9.87 -21.76
N ASP A 271 36.63 -10.23 -20.67
CA ASP A 271 36.21 -11.30 -19.75
C ASP A 271 34.82 -11.08 -19.11
N ASN A 272 34.30 -9.86 -19.04
CA ASN A 272 33.13 -9.52 -18.23
C ASN A 272 31.76 -9.77 -18.91
N THR A 273 31.71 -10.40 -20.09
CA THR A 273 30.45 -10.56 -20.84
C THR A 273 30.20 -12.00 -21.27
N PHE A 274 30.36 -12.31 -22.56
CA PHE A 274 29.98 -13.58 -23.17
C PHE A 274 30.89 -14.74 -22.72
N LEU A 275 32.21 -14.54 -22.72
CA LEU A 275 33.17 -15.59 -22.39
C LEU A 275 33.08 -16.05 -20.94
N GLN A 276 32.80 -15.16 -19.99
CA GLN A 276 32.54 -15.57 -18.59
C GLN A 276 31.24 -16.36 -18.45
N TYR A 277 30.18 -15.98 -19.15
CA TYR A 277 28.95 -16.78 -19.18
C TYR A 277 29.22 -18.18 -19.75
N VAL A 278 29.93 -18.27 -20.88
CA VAL A 278 30.33 -19.53 -21.50
C VAL A 278 31.21 -20.35 -20.57
N ALA A 279 32.19 -19.74 -19.90
CA ALA A 279 33.07 -20.41 -18.94
C ALA A 279 32.29 -20.95 -17.72
N GLN A 280 31.29 -20.23 -17.22
CA GLN A 280 30.39 -20.73 -16.17
C GLN A 280 29.58 -21.94 -16.64
N ARG A 281 29.09 -21.91 -17.88
CA ARG A 281 28.38 -23.06 -18.47
C ARG A 281 29.30 -24.25 -18.72
N PHE A 282 30.53 -23.99 -19.14
CA PHE A 282 31.53 -25.03 -19.40
C PHE A 282 31.82 -25.85 -18.15
N LYS A 283 31.83 -25.23 -16.95
CA LYS A 283 31.98 -25.95 -15.66
C LYS A 283 30.87 -26.97 -15.38
N GLN A 284 29.72 -26.85 -16.05
CA GLN A 284 28.59 -27.75 -15.88
C GLN A 284 28.62 -28.92 -16.86
N LEU A 285 29.50 -28.89 -17.86
CA LEU A 285 29.64 -29.91 -18.88
C LEU A 285 30.44 -31.11 -18.36
N LYS A 286 30.14 -32.28 -18.90
CA LYS A 286 30.89 -33.51 -18.65
C LYS A 286 32.17 -33.52 -19.50
N PRO A 287 33.21 -34.26 -19.10
CA PRO A 287 34.49 -34.28 -19.83
C PRO A 287 34.37 -34.62 -21.32
N HIS A 288 33.41 -35.46 -21.72
CA HIS A 288 33.21 -35.79 -23.13
C HIS A 288 32.57 -34.66 -23.94
N GLU A 289 31.84 -33.74 -23.30
CA GLU A 289 31.19 -32.58 -23.91
C GLU A 289 32.17 -31.41 -24.13
N HIS A 290 33.42 -31.53 -23.66
CA HIS A 290 34.46 -30.51 -23.88
C HIS A 290 35.02 -30.52 -25.30
N HIS A 291 34.82 -31.60 -26.05
CA HIS A 291 35.33 -31.73 -27.40
C HIS A 291 34.38 -31.02 -28.37
N VAL A 292 34.84 -29.92 -28.95
CA VAL A 292 34.09 -29.11 -29.91
C VAL A 292 34.82 -29.06 -31.25
N ILE A 293 34.07 -29.02 -32.35
CA ILE A 293 34.60 -28.81 -33.69
C ILE A 293 34.34 -27.34 -34.04
N LEU A 294 35.41 -26.58 -34.26
CA LEU A 294 35.31 -25.22 -34.75
C LEU A 294 35.30 -25.25 -36.28
N MET A 295 34.18 -24.85 -36.88
CA MET A 295 34.06 -24.64 -38.32
C MET A 295 33.94 -23.15 -38.58
N LEU A 296 34.73 -22.63 -39.52
CA LEU A 296 34.75 -21.24 -39.92
C LEU A 296 34.55 -21.18 -41.43
N ASP A 297 33.76 -20.21 -41.88
CA ASP A 297 33.49 -19.93 -43.28
C ASP A 297 33.32 -18.42 -43.48
N GLU A 298 33.53 -17.94 -44.69
CA GLU A 298 33.46 -16.51 -45.02
C GLU A 298 32.07 -16.14 -45.54
N ILE A 299 31.55 -14.99 -45.11
CA ILE A 299 30.28 -14.44 -45.60
C ILE A 299 30.59 -13.16 -46.35
N HIS A 300 30.33 -13.14 -47.66
CA HIS A 300 30.40 -11.92 -48.45
C HIS A 300 29.25 -10.98 -48.09
N ILE A 301 29.60 -9.79 -47.66
CA ILE A 301 28.66 -8.72 -47.34
C ILE A 301 28.80 -7.60 -48.37
N LYS A 302 27.72 -6.88 -48.65
CA LYS A 302 27.80 -5.71 -49.53
C LYS A 302 28.73 -4.68 -48.88
N PRO A 303 29.75 -4.13 -49.56
CA PRO A 303 30.62 -3.12 -48.98
C PRO A 303 29.85 -1.84 -48.65
N TRP A 304 29.90 -1.42 -47.39
CA TRP A 304 29.32 -0.16 -46.95
C TRP A 304 29.93 0.31 -45.63
N LEU A 305 29.94 1.63 -45.43
CA LEU A 305 30.32 2.27 -44.16
C LEU A 305 29.07 2.82 -43.48
N ASP A 306 28.98 2.65 -42.16
CA ASP A 306 27.90 3.20 -41.33
C ASP A 306 28.46 4.15 -40.27
N TYR A 307 27.60 5.04 -39.76
CA TYR A 307 27.90 5.86 -38.61
C TYR A 307 26.95 5.52 -37.45
N LYS A 308 27.48 4.88 -36.40
CA LYS A 308 26.70 4.47 -35.22
C LYS A 308 27.34 4.97 -33.94
N GLY A 309 26.58 5.74 -33.16
CA GLY A 309 26.95 6.09 -31.78
C GLY A 309 28.26 6.87 -31.63
N GLY A 310 28.65 7.66 -32.64
CA GLY A 310 29.92 8.39 -32.63
C GLY A 310 31.03 7.77 -33.48
N ASN A 311 30.86 6.51 -33.92
CA ASN A 311 31.90 5.73 -34.59
C ASN A 311 31.53 5.39 -36.03
N ILE A 312 32.53 5.32 -36.90
CA ILE A 312 32.40 4.76 -38.26
C ILE A 312 32.59 3.25 -38.17
N CYS A 313 31.66 2.48 -38.72
CA CYS A 313 31.67 1.01 -38.73
C CYS A 313 31.60 0.49 -40.17
N GLY A 314 32.00 -0.77 -40.40
CA GLY A 314 31.92 -1.40 -41.72
C GLY A 314 33.25 -1.47 -42.47
N ALA A 315 34.35 -1.05 -41.85
CA ALA A 315 35.71 -1.30 -42.32
C ALA A 315 36.36 -2.42 -41.48
N ALA A 316 37.30 -3.17 -42.07
CA ALA A 316 38.07 -4.15 -41.32
C ALA A 316 39.09 -3.46 -40.39
N VAL A 317 39.49 -4.11 -39.30
CA VAL A 317 40.44 -3.53 -38.30
C VAL A 317 41.75 -3.07 -38.94
N ASN A 318 42.15 -3.70 -40.04
CA ASN A 318 43.37 -3.46 -40.79
C ASN A 318 43.17 -2.65 -42.08
N SER A 319 41.98 -2.13 -42.37
CA SER A 319 41.69 -1.40 -43.60
C SER A 319 40.80 -0.18 -43.37
N SER A 320 41.05 0.91 -44.09
CA SER A 320 40.13 2.05 -44.17
C SER A 320 39.00 1.83 -45.17
N ASP A 321 39.11 0.80 -46.01
CA ASP A 321 38.12 0.47 -47.03
C ASP A 321 36.95 -0.30 -46.41
N ALA A 322 35.78 -0.17 -47.02
CA ALA A 322 34.61 -0.95 -46.62
C ALA A 322 34.89 -2.45 -46.76
N ALA A 323 34.49 -3.23 -45.74
CA ALA A 323 34.64 -4.68 -45.73
C ALA A 323 33.85 -5.31 -46.90
N THR A 324 34.52 -6.20 -47.64
CA THR A 324 34.02 -6.91 -48.83
C THR A 324 33.79 -8.39 -48.55
#